data_AF-A0A7S1PWW3-F1
#
_entry.id   AF-A0A7S1PWW3-F1
#
_cell.length_a   1.000
_cell.length_b   1.000
_cell.length_c   1.000
_cell.angle_alpha   90.00
_cell.angle_beta   90.00
_cell.angle_gamma   90.00
#
_symmetry.space_group_name_H-M   'P 1'
#
loop_
_entity.id
_entity.type
_entity.pdbx_description
1 polymer ?
#
loop_
_entity_poly.entity_id
_entity_poly.type
_entity_poly.pdbx_seq_one_letter_code
_entity_poly.pdbx_strand_id
1 'polypeptide(L)'
;AIVSGTEAWVCHGEVPPRLQQKAIRHTSLQRALLSPTTKRTEAARRPPGMSADGTESDAADTKADGQAVPEGCRVILLSPFEVHFSQTRVRSEFQDGRTLQEAMAQITPSSASRRPAEDKEAEGIVEGEEKNIKILRAPFPHIEVTRWRCKLREADGAAKVDPATGLELYSEEERWFTFDNRRLCCLQRAAAALWPDEVRCEVVEVPANLARNRELRKFDTRTFGCSVLVGRRDDPNPETWSWRGAVGLPEEAQPEGGIARQKSLRWRSGRNGGRGPGDRGGRRGGAGAKDGGEGVSGSLEPFRSALLFLMVYLALRLGVSVFRQRSRESGSRAGEPPQPRPTPVLPS
;
A
#
# COMPACT_ATOMS: atom_id res chain seq x y z
N ALA A 1 -36.89 34.52 18.58
CA ALA A 1 -37.01 33.08 18.31
C ALA A 1 -37.07 32.91 16.79
N ILE A 2 -35.95 32.53 16.17
CA ILE A 2 -35.85 32.28 14.73
C ILE A 2 -35.72 30.77 14.60
N VAL A 3 -36.74 30.12 14.03
CA VAL A 3 -36.76 28.68 13.78
C VAL A 3 -36.34 28.48 12.32
N SER A 4 -35.12 28.00 12.13
CA SER A 4 -34.55 27.63 10.84
C SER A 4 -35.04 26.23 10.47
N GLY A 5 -35.94 26.14 9.49
CA GLY A 5 -36.36 24.86 8.90
C GLY A 5 -35.41 24.45 7.78
N THR A 6 -34.62 23.41 7.99
CA THR A 6 -33.89 22.69 6.94
C THR A 6 -34.75 21.54 6.44
N GLU A 7 -35.31 21.68 5.23
CA GLU A 7 -35.99 20.59 4.53
C GLU A 7 -34.95 19.65 3.92
N ALA A 8 -34.94 18.40 4.39
CA ALA A 8 -34.19 17.31 3.78
C ALA A 8 -35.01 16.70 2.64
N TRP A 9 -34.50 16.82 1.42
CA TRP A 9 -35.05 16.14 0.25
C TRP A 9 -34.64 14.66 0.29
N VAL A 10 -35.57 13.79 0.68
CA VAL A 10 -35.43 12.34 0.55
C VAL A 10 -36.01 11.93 -0.81
N CYS A 11 -35.13 11.73 -1.79
CA CYS A 11 -35.51 11.16 -3.07
C CYS A 11 -35.64 9.63 -2.94
N HIS A 12 -36.85 9.13 -2.73
CA HIS A 12 -37.17 7.72 -2.94
C HIS A 12 -37.30 7.44 -4.45
N GLY A 13 -36.17 7.17 -5.11
CA GLY A 13 -36.15 6.61 -6.46
C GLY A 13 -36.11 5.09 -6.39
N GLU A 14 -37.20 4.41 -6.75
CA GLU A 14 -37.20 2.96 -6.95
C GLU A 14 -36.26 2.60 -8.12
N VAL A 15 -35.22 1.81 -7.82
CA VAL A 15 -34.25 1.35 -8.81
C VAL A 15 -34.87 0.18 -9.60
N PRO A 16 -34.93 0.25 -10.94
CA PRO A 16 -35.55 -0.79 -11.74
C PRO A 16 -34.80 -2.14 -11.65
N PRO A 17 -35.53 -3.28 -11.57
CA PRO A 17 -34.97 -4.61 -11.25
C PRO A 17 -34.01 -5.19 -12.31
N ARG A 18 -33.85 -4.55 -13.48
CA ARG A 18 -32.92 -5.02 -14.52
C ARG A 18 -31.44 -4.69 -14.24
N LEU A 19 -31.12 -3.87 -13.24
CA LEU A 19 -29.74 -3.52 -12.89
C LEU A 19 -29.10 -4.43 -11.82
N GLN A 20 -29.89 -5.12 -10.99
CA GLN A 20 -29.34 -5.98 -9.92
C GLN A 20 -28.64 -7.24 -10.45
N GLN A 21 -29.06 -7.78 -11.60
CA GLN A 21 -28.44 -8.99 -12.17
C GLN A 21 -27.06 -8.74 -12.82
N LYS A 22 -26.75 -7.50 -13.24
CA LYS A 22 -25.43 -7.17 -13.82
C LYS A 22 -24.34 -7.06 -12.76
N ALA A 23 -24.67 -6.63 -11.54
CA ALA A 23 -23.68 -6.48 -10.45
C ALA A 23 -23.12 -7.81 -9.92
N ILE A 24 -23.91 -8.90 -9.98
CA ILE A 24 -23.53 -10.21 -9.43
C ILE A 24 -22.57 -10.98 -10.35
N ARG A 25 -22.58 -10.72 -11.67
CA ARG A 25 -21.71 -11.45 -12.62
C ARG A 25 -20.24 -11.00 -12.58
N HIS A 26 -19.93 -9.81 -12.07
CA HIS A 26 -18.56 -9.29 -12.05
C HIS A 26 -17.67 -9.97 -11.00
N THR A 27 -18.25 -10.46 -9.91
CA THR A 27 -17.49 -11.08 -8.80
C THR A 27 -17.06 -12.52 -9.10
N SER A 28 -17.70 -13.20 -10.06
CA SER A 28 -17.48 -14.65 -10.30
C SER A 28 -16.36 -14.99 -11.29
N LEU A 29 -15.93 -14.04 -12.13
CA LEU A 29 -14.94 -14.30 -13.19
C LEU A 29 -13.47 -14.22 -12.74
N GLN A 30 -13.17 -13.82 -11.49
CA GLN A 30 -11.78 -13.75 -11.00
C GLN A 30 -11.15 -15.11 -10.66
N ARG A 31 -11.85 -16.24 -10.84
CA ARG A 31 -11.39 -17.57 -10.37
C ARG A 31 -10.57 -18.39 -11.38
N ALA A 32 -10.43 -17.97 -12.64
CA ALA A 32 -9.99 -18.89 -13.72
C ALA A 32 -8.60 -18.67 -14.34
N LEU A 33 -7.84 -17.61 -14.03
CA LEU A 33 -6.61 -17.30 -14.79
C LEU A 33 -5.39 -17.05 -13.90
N LEU A 34 -4.83 -18.11 -13.30
CA LEU A 34 -3.45 -18.08 -12.80
C LEU A 34 -2.77 -19.43 -13.06
N SER A 35 -1.91 -19.46 -14.07
CA SER A 35 -0.87 -20.47 -14.33
C SER A 35 0.35 -19.81 -14.98
N PRO A 36 1.55 -20.41 -14.88
CA PRO A 36 2.77 -19.69 -14.53
C PRO A 36 3.59 -19.16 -15.72
N THR A 37 4.32 -18.09 -15.44
CA THR A 37 5.18 -17.33 -16.35
C THR A 37 6.45 -18.07 -16.78
N THR A 38 6.62 -18.25 -18.09
CA THR A 38 7.90 -18.60 -18.72
C THR A 38 8.83 -17.37 -18.76
N LYS A 39 10.04 -17.55 -18.24
CA LYS A 39 11.14 -16.58 -18.27
C LYS A 39 11.62 -16.36 -19.71
N ARG A 40 11.70 -15.10 -20.15
CA ARG A 40 12.38 -14.70 -21.39
C ARG A 40 13.58 -13.81 -21.05
N THR A 41 14.75 -14.26 -21.49
CA THR A 41 16.06 -13.61 -21.41
C THR A 41 16.16 -12.46 -22.41
N GLU A 42 16.64 -11.31 -21.94
CA GLU A 42 16.86 -10.07 -22.68
C GLU A 42 18.35 -9.88 -22.96
N ALA A 43 18.72 -9.75 -24.24
CA ALA A 43 20.02 -9.25 -24.67
C ALA A 43 19.95 -8.79 -26.13
N ALA A 44 19.86 -7.48 -26.38
CA ALA A 44 20.27 -6.90 -27.67
C ALA A 44 20.55 -5.37 -27.59
N ARG A 45 21.85 -5.08 -27.75
CA ARG A 45 22.53 -3.91 -28.32
C ARG A 45 21.68 -2.74 -28.89
N ARG A 46 22.02 -1.51 -28.47
CA ARG A 46 21.74 -0.25 -29.19
C ARG A 46 23.01 0.28 -29.90
N PRO A 47 22.91 0.74 -31.16
CA PRO A 47 23.92 1.60 -31.79
C PRO A 47 23.60 3.11 -31.62
N PRO A 48 24.60 4.01 -31.73
CA PRO A 48 24.40 5.45 -31.73
C PRO A 48 24.42 6.03 -33.16
N GLY A 49 23.57 7.03 -33.43
CA GLY A 49 23.75 7.89 -34.60
C GLY A 49 22.52 8.73 -34.98
N MET A 50 22.71 10.06 -34.98
CA MET A 50 22.20 11.08 -35.92
C MET A 50 20.66 11.24 -36.00
N SER A 51 20.04 12.41 -36.07
CA SER A 51 20.43 13.77 -36.46
C SER A 51 19.31 14.72 -35.97
N ALA A 52 19.68 15.93 -35.56
CA ALA A 52 18.73 16.99 -35.25
C ALA A 52 18.41 17.75 -36.53
N ASP A 53 17.14 17.75 -36.95
CA ASP A 53 16.61 18.76 -37.84
C ASP A 53 15.18 19.13 -37.40
N GLY A 54 14.91 20.43 -37.46
CA GLY A 54 13.83 21.09 -36.74
C GLY A 54 12.46 20.97 -37.42
N THR A 55 11.42 20.84 -36.60
CA THR A 55 10.09 21.32 -36.94
C THR A 55 9.39 21.73 -35.64
N GLU A 56 9.43 23.04 -35.38
CA GLU A 56 8.75 23.71 -34.29
C GLU A 56 7.25 23.70 -34.63
N SER A 57 6.50 22.79 -33.99
CA SER A 57 5.04 22.79 -34.01
C SER A 57 4.56 22.94 -32.58
N ASP A 58 3.85 24.04 -32.33
CA ASP A 58 3.23 24.42 -31.06
C ASP A 58 2.04 23.50 -30.71
N ALA A 59 2.30 22.21 -30.60
CA ALA A 59 1.47 21.33 -29.78
C ALA A 59 2.02 21.43 -28.37
N ALA A 60 1.28 22.06 -27.46
CA ALA A 60 1.51 22.02 -26.03
C ALA A 60 1.34 20.57 -25.54
N ASP A 61 2.36 19.77 -25.84
CA ASP A 61 2.51 18.38 -25.43
C ASP A 61 2.60 18.42 -23.91
N THR A 62 1.50 18.03 -23.28
CA THR A 62 1.43 17.86 -21.84
C THR A 62 2.37 16.71 -21.53
N LYS A 63 3.65 17.01 -21.32
CA LYS A 63 4.62 16.13 -20.69
C LYS A 63 4.07 15.82 -19.31
N ALA A 64 3.18 14.83 -19.25
CA ALA A 64 2.88 14.14 -18.02
C ALA A 64 4.23 13.59 -17.59
N ASP A 65 4.83 14.25 -16.59
CA ASP A 65 6.10 13.86 -16.01
C ASP A 65 6.02 12.37 -15.71
N GLY A 66 6.64 11.59 -16.60
CA GLY A 66 6.61 10.14 -16.54
C GLY A 66 7.38 9.74 -15.30
N GLN A 67 6.68 9.66 -14.17
CA GLN A 67 7.29 9.28 -12.91
C GLN A 67 7.93 7.92 -13.13
N ALA A 68 9.24 7.86 -12.94
CA ALA A 68 9.99 6.62 -13.10
C ALA A 68 9.36 5.56 -12.19
N VAL A 69 8.83 4.51 -12.82
CA VAL A 69 8.27 3.36 -12.09
C VAL A 69 9.43 2.69 -11.37
N PRO A 70 9.37 2.50 -10.04
CA PRO A 70 10.45 1.86 -9.29
C PRO A 70 10.76 0.46 -9.85
N GLU A 71 12.02 0.05 -9.83
CA GLU A 71 12.44 -1.28 -10.31
C GLU A 71 11.61 -2.39 -9.64
N GLY A 72 11.08 -3.30 -10.45
CA GLY A 72 10.24 -4.42 -10.01
C GLY A 72 8.77 -4.07 -9.78
N CYS A 73 8.36 -2.80 -9.92
CA CYS A 73 6.95 -2.42 -9.98
C CYS A 73 6.47 -2.42 -11.43
N ARG A 74 5.16 -2.62 -11.64
CA ARG A 74 4.55 -2.58 -12.98
C ARG A 74 3.30 -1.72 -12.99
N VAL A 75 3.03 -1.03 -14.10
CA VAL A 75 1.78 -0.29 -14.29
C VAL A 75 0.72 -1.25 -14.81
N ILE A 76 -0.45 -1.27 -14.18
CA ILE A 76 -1.62 -2.07 -14.56
C ILE A 76 -2.86 -1.16 -14.64
N LEU A 77 -3.87 -1.59 -15.41
CA LEU A 77 -5.17 -0.92 -15.47
C LEU A 77 -6.15 -1.64 -14.55
N LEU A 78 -6.63 -0.95 -13.51
CA LEU A 78 -7.63 -1.46 -12.57
C LEU A 78 -8.88 -0.58 -12.57
N SER A 79 -10.03 -1.14 -12.20
CA SER A 79 -11.19 -0.31 -11.86
C SER A 79 -10.94 0.36 -10.50
N PRO A 80 -11.22 1.67 -10.34
CA PRO A 80 -11.12 2.33 -9.04
C PRO A 80 -11.97 1.67 -7.95
N PHE A 81 -13.06 0.98 -8.32
CA PHE A 81 -13.95 0.28 -7.39
C PHE A 81 -13.39 -1.08 -6.90
N GLU A 82 -12.41 -1.64 -7.59
CA GLU A 82 -11.72 -2.89 -7.19
C GLU A 82 -10.59 -2.65 -6.18
N VAL A 83 -10.21 -1.38 -5.97
CA VAL A 83 -9.15 -1.00 -5.04
C VAL A 83 -9.75 -0.55 -3.72
N HIS A 84 -9.24 -1.12 -2.63
CA HIS A 84 -9.68 -0.89 -1.26
C HIS A 84 -8.79 0.14 -0.55
N PHE A 85 -9.39 0.91 0.35
CA PHE A 85 -8.64 1.78 1.26
C PHE A 85 -7.81 0.93 2.23
N SER A 86 -6.60 1.38 2.55
CA SER A 86 -5.75 0.76 3.58
C SER A 86 -5.93 1.35 4.98
N GLN A 87 -6.56 2.52 5.09
CA GLN A 87 -6.81 3.21 6.37
C GLN A 87 -8.28 3.61 6.48
N THR A 88 -8.79 3.64 7.71
CA THR A 88 -10.18 4.01 8.01
C THR A 88 -10.47 5.51 7.78
N ARG A 89 -9.44 6.37 7.75
CA ARG A 89 -9.61 7.82 7.64
C ARG A 89 -8.61 8.45 6.66
N VAL A 90 -9.07 9.44 5.92
CA VAL A 90 -8.25 10.30 5.05
C VAL A 90 -8.47 11.77 5.38
N ARG A 91 -7.44 12.59 5.17
CA ARG A 91 -7.58 14.05 5.25
C ARG A 91 -8.30 14.59 4.01
N SER A 92 -9.09 15.64 4.20
CA SER A 92 -9.80 16.38 3.15
C SER A 92 -8.89 17.21 2.23
N GLU A 93 -7.62 17.38 2.63
CA GLU A 93 -6.62 18.20 1.93
C GLU A 93 -5.39 17.34 1.57
N PHE A 94 -4.78 17.64 0.43
CA PHE A 94 -3.48 17.11 0.00
C PHE A 94 -2.33 17.84 0.71
N GLN A 95 -1.10 17.34 0.55
CA GLN A 95 0.08 17.96 1.17
C GLN A 95 0.44 19.31 0.55
N ASP A 96 0.01 19.56 -0.68
CA ASP A 96 0.17 20.82 -1.41
C ASP A 96 -0.95 21.83 -1.08
N GLY A 97 -1.86 21.50 -0.15
CA GLY A 97 -2.96 22.36 0.28
C GLY A 97 -4.22 22.26 -0.59
N ARG A 98 -4.20 21.56 -1.73
CA ARG A 98 -5.40 21.37 -2.55
C ARG A 98 -6.43 20.52 -1.83
N THR A 99 -7.71 20.85 -1.99
CA THR A 99 -8.80 20.03 -1.44
C THR A 99 -9.03 18.78 -2.29
N LEU A 100 -9.65 17.73 -1.70
CA LEU A 100 -10.05 16.54 -2.47
C LEU A 100 -10.99 16.90 -3.64
N GLN A 101 -11.87 17.89 -3.45
CA GLN A 101 -12.82 18.34 -4.46
C GLN A 101 -12.13 19.04 -5.63
N GLU A 102 -11.17 19.94 -5.36
CA GLU A 102 -10.36 20.60 -6.38
C GLU A 102 -9.56 19.59 -7.21
N ALA A 103 -8.92 18.62 -6.55
CA ALA A 103 -8.16 17.57 -7.24
C ALA A 103 -9.08 16.67 -8.07
N MET A 104 -10.29 16.37 -7.58
CA MET A 104 -11.29 15.57 -8.30
C MET A 104 -11.81 16.30 -9.54
N ALA A 105 -12.04 17.62 -9.47
CA ALA A 105 -12.51 18.41 -10.60
C ALA A 105 -11.52 18.44 -11.79
N GLN A 106 -10.25 18.16 -11.52
CA GLN A 106 -9.18 18.07 -12.53
C GLN A 106 -9.06 16.66 -13.14
N ILE A 107 -9.77 15.66 -12.62
CA ILE A 107 -9.76 14.31 -13.18
C ILE A 107 -10.60 14.32 -14.45
N THR A 108 -10.00 13.95 -15.58
CA THR A 108 -10.67 13.93 -16.88
C THR A 108 -10.83 12.49 -17.37
N PRO A 109 -12.05 12.08 -17.80
CA PRO A 109 -12.23 10.82 -18.49
C PRO A 109 -11.68 10.94 -19.91
N SER A 110 -10.74 10.07 -20.26
CA SER A 110 -10.26 9.91 -21.63
C SER A 110 -11.02 8.78 -22.30
N SER A 111 -11.67 9.07 -23.41
CA SER A 111 -12.28 8.10 -24.33
C SER A 111 -11.18 7.40 -25.13
N ALA A 112 -10.25 6.73 -24.44
CA ALA A 112 -9.21 5.96 -25.10
C ALA A 112 -9.77 4.57 -25.40
N SER A 113 -10.17 4.34 -26.66
CA SER A 113 -10.41 2.99 -27.20
C SER A 113 -9.05 2.29 -27.38
N ARG A 114 -8.37 2.01 -26.27
CA ARG A 114 -7.07 1.33 -26.30
C ARG A 114 -7.31 -0.14 -26.07
N ARG A 115 -7.78 -0.85 -27.10
CA ARG A 115 -7.53 -2.30 -27.15
C ARG A 115 -6.03 -2.48 -27.39
N PRO A 116 -5.28 -3.15 -26.50
CA PRO A 116 -3.93 -3.56 -26.83
C PRO A 116 -4.03 -4.41 -28.10
N ALA A 117 -3.30 -4.00 -29.14
CA ALA A 117 -3.44 -4.56 -30.48
C ALA A 117 -2.87 -5.98 -30.63
N GLU A 118 -2.31 -6.57 -29.57
CA GLU A 118 -1.33 -7.65 -29.71
C GLU A 118 -1.86 -9.08 -29.50
N ASP A 119 -3.10 -9.30 -29.04
CA ASP A 119 -3.60 -10.66 -28.74
C ASP A 119 -4.88 -11.08 -29.50
N LYS A 120 -5.23 -10.40 -30.61
CA LYS A 120 -6.50 -10.63 -31.32
C LYS A 120 -6.57 -11.89 -32.19
N GLU A 121 -5.49 -12.65 -32.38
CA GLU A 121 -5.48 -13.72 -33.40
C GLU A 121 -5.84 -15.13 -32.90
N ALA A 122 -5.98 -15.39 -31.60
CA ALA A 122 -6.07 -16.77 -31.10
C ALA A 122 -7.46 -17.27 -30.67
N GLU A 123 -8.44 -16.41 -30.42
CA GLU A 123 -9.76 -16.86 -29.96
C GLU A 123 -10.87 -16.22 -30.79
N GLY A 124 -11.62 -17.06 -31.53
CA GLY A 124 -12.78 -16.69 -32.34
C GLY A 124 -13.95 -16.18 -31.49
N ILE A 125 -13.76 -15.02 -30.87
CA ILE A 125 -14.74 -14.37 -30.00
C ILE A 125 -15.75 -13.66 -30.90
N VAL A 126 -16.96 -14.22 -30.88
CA VAL A 126 -18.24 -13.69 -31.36
C VAL A 126 -18.35 -12.20 -31.10
N GLU A 127 -18.82 -11.42 -32.08
CA GLU A 127 -19.15 -9.98 -32.01
C GLU A 127 -20.00 -9.63 -30.77
N GLY A 128 -19.35 -9.45 -29.63
CA GLY A 128 -19.97 -9.01 -28.38
C GLY A 128 -19.83 -7.51 -28.25
N GLU A 129 -20.91 -6.84 -27.84
CA GLU A 129 -20.99 -5.39 -27.56
C GLU A 129 -19.67 -4.84 -27.02
N GLU A 130 -19.01 -3.97 -27.80
CA GLU A 130 -17.79 -3.31 -27.36
C GLU A 130 -18.15 -2.36 -26.22
N LYS A 131 -17.95 -2.80 -24.97
CA LYS A 131 -18.12 -1.93 -23.81
C LYS A 131 -17.15 -0.76 -23.94
N ASN A 132 -17.70 0.44 -23.93
CA ASN A 132 -16.91 1.68 -23.97
C ASN A 132 -16.21 1.87 -22.62
N ILE A 133 -14.95 1.44 -22.53
CA ILE A 133 -14.13 1.59 -21.32
C ILE A 133 -13.55 3.01 -21.30
N LYS A 134 -13.85 3.77 -20.24
CA LYS A 134 -13.28 5.11 -20.00
C LYS A 134 -12.03 5.01 -19.12
N ILE A 135 -10.96 5.71 -19.48
CA ILE A 135 -9.73 5.76 -18.68
C ILE A 135 -9.65 7.09 -17.95
N LEU A 136 -9.55 7.08 -16.61
CA LEU A 136 -9.36 8.29 -15.82
C LEU A 136 -7.92 8.77 -15.88
N ARG A 137 -7.71 10.04 -16.27
CA ARG A 137 -6.43 10.74 -16.13
C ARG A 137 -6.52 11.69 -14.95
N ALA A 138 -5.63 11.49 -13.97
CA ALA A 138 -5.60 12.29 -12.75
C ALA A 138 -4.44 13.30 -12.76
N PRO A 139 -4.57 14.45 -12.08
CA PRO A 139 -3.54 15.50 -11.99
C PRO A 139 -2.45 15.18 -10.94
N PHE A 140 -2.38 13.94 -10.50
CA PHE A 140 -1.46 13.47 -9.47
C PHE A 140 -0.82 12.17 -9.93
N PRO A 141 0.36 11.84 -9.38
CA PRO A 141 1.04 10.63 -9.80
C PRO A 141 0.25 9.35 -9.49
N HIS A 142 0.53 8.29 -10.26
CA HIS A 142 -0.14 7.00 -10.14
C HIS A 142 -0.16 6.51 -8.69
N ILE A 143 -1.29 5.94 -8.27
CA ILE A 143 -1.40 5.35 -6.94
C ILE A 143 -0.64 4.03 -6.90
N GLU A 144 0.06 3.79 -5.80
CA GLU A 144 0.65 2.48 -5.53
C GLU A 144 -0.41 1.54 -4.94
N VAL A 145 -0.47 0.31 -5.44
CA VAL A 145 -1.38 -0.74 -4.96
C VAL A 145 -0.64 -2.04 -4.69
N THR A 146 -1.16 -2.86 -3.78
CA THR A 146 -0.61 -4.19 -3.50
C THR A 146 -1.72 -5.20 -3.20
N ARG A 147 -1.49 -6.48 -3.52
CA ARG A 147 -2.40 -7.56 -3.12
C ARG A 147 -2.14 -7.94 -1.66
N TRP A 148 -3.18 -7.89 -0.84
CA TRP A 148 -3.05 -8.18 0.58
C TRP A 148 -4.30 -8.86 1.15
N ARG A 149 -4.11 -9.65 2.21
CA ARG A 149 -5.20 -10.20 3.03
C ARG A 149 -5.41 -9.31 4.23
N CYS A 150 -6.54 -8.64 4.29
CA CYS A 150 -6.85 -7.76 5.41
C CYS A 150 -7.02 -8.56 6.70
N LYS A 151 -6.53 -8.00 7.80
CA LYS A 151 -6.82 -8.52 9.14
C LYS A 151 -8.28 -8.22 9.48
N LEU A 152 -9.00 -9.23 9.97
CA LEU A 152 -10.39 -9.05 10.39
C LEU A 152 -10.43 -8.30 11.71
N ARG A 153 -11.41 -7.41 11.85
CA ARG A 153 -11.60 -6.60 13.05
C ARG A 153 -13.07 -6.58 13.45
N GLU A 154 -13.29 -6.45 14.75
CA GLU A 154 -14.59 -6.19 15.32
C GLU A 154 -14.97 -4.70 15.14
N ALA A 155 -16.22 -4.35 15.44
CA ALA A 155 -16.74 -2.99 15.30
C ALA A 155 -15.97 -1.95 16.16
N ASP A 156 -15.42 -2.39 17.30
CA ASP A 156 -14.56 -1.58 18.18
C ASP A 156 -13.14 -1.34 17.59
N GLY A 157 -12.78 -2.08 16.53
CA GLY A 157 -11.46 -2.09 15.89
C GLY A 157 -10.49 -3.11 16.48
N ALA A 158 -10.89 -3.89 17.48
CA ALA A 158 -10.09 -4.99 18.00
C ALA A 158 -9.88 -6.06 16.92
N ALA A 159 -8.75 -6.75 16.99
CA ALA A 159 -8.48 -7.87 16.10
C ALA A 159 -9.49 -8.99 16.36
N LYS A 160 -10.19 -9.44 15.31
CA LYS A 160 -11.01 -10.64 15.42
C LYS A 160 -10.08 -11.84 15.61
N VAL A 161 -10.29 -12.60 16.68
CA VAL A 161 -9.50 -13.78 17.01
C VAL A 161 -10.37 -15.02 16.90
N ASP A 162 -9.79 -16.10 16.41
CA ASP A 162 -10.43 -17.41 16.40
C ASP A 162 -10.61 -17.89 17.86
N PRO A 163 -11.85 -18.19 18.30
CA PRO A 163 -12.09 -18.65 19.67
C PRO A 163 -11.39 -19.97 20.01
N ALA A 164 -11.12 -20.83 19.01
CA ALA A 164 -10.48 -22.12 19.27
C ALA A 164 -8.95 -21.99 19.45
N THR A 165 -8.30 -21.17 18.61
CA THR A 165 -6.83 -21.06 18.58
C THR A 165 -6.27 -19.81 19.25
N GLY A 166 -7.12 -18.80 19.50
CA GLY A 166 -6.73 -17.47 19.96
C GLY A 166 -5.88 -16.69 18.95
N LEU A 167 -5.89 -17.09 17.67
CA LEU A 167 -5.11 -16.46 16.61
C LEU A 167 -5.92 -15.40 15.87
N GLU A 168 -5.25 -14.34 15.42
CA GLU A 168 -5.87 -13.30 14.61
C GLU A 168 -6.37 -13.87 13.28
N LEU A 169 -7.62 -13.53 12.94
CA LEU A 169 -8.25 -13.90 11.69
C LEU A 169 -7.89 -12.90 10.59
N TYR A 170 -7.71 -13.42 9.40
CA TYR A 170 -7.51 -12.65 8.17
C TYR A 170 -8.56 -13.03 7.15
N SER A 171 -8.87 -12.11 6.24
CA SER A 171 -9.69 -12.39 5.07
C SER A 171 -9.13 -13.58 4.29
N GLU A 172 -10.02 -14.46 3.84
CA GLU A 172 -9.68 -15.58 2.95
C GLU A 172 -9.13 -15.07 1.61
N GLU A 173 -9.75 -14.01 1.10
CA GLU A 173 -9.46 -13.42 -0.19
C GLU A 173 -8.36 -12.37 -0.09
N GLU A 174 -7.49 -12.36 -1.10
CA GLU A 174 -6.56 -11.27 -1.36
C GLU A 174 -7.25 -10.20 -2.20
N ARG A 175 -7.14 -8.94 -1.77
CA ARG A 175 -7.73 -7.79 -2.47
C ARG A 175 -6.65 -6.76 -2.76
N TRP A 176 -6.95 -5.85 -3.69
CA TRP A 176 -6.07 -4.72 -3.99
C TRP A 176 -6.25 -3.64 -2.93
N PHE A 177 -5.16 -3.24 -2.29
CA PHE A 177 -5.14 -2.14 -1.34
C PHE A 177 -4.23 -1.04 -1.83
N THR A 178 -4.65 0.21 -1.67
CA THR A 178 -3.81 1.37 -2.01
C THR A 178 -2.93 1.81 -0.84
N PHE A 179 -1.75 2.36 -1.15
CA PHE A 179 -0.95 3.15 -0.22
C PHE A 179 -1.39 4.63 -0.16
N ASP A 180 -2.19 5.10 -1.12
CA ASP A 180 -2.57 6.49 -1.30
C ASP A 180 -4.09 6.73 -1.18
N ASN A 181 -4.65 6.50 0.01
CA ASN A 181 -6.10 6.54 0.25
C ASN A 181 -6.78 7.85 -0.20
N ARG A 182 -6.11 9.01 -0.11
CA ARG A 182 -6.64 10.29 -0.60
C ARG A 182 -6.83 10.31 -2.11
N ARG A 183 -5.82 9.86 -2.86
CA ARG A 183 -5.87 9.79 -4.33
C ARG A 183 -6.92 8.79 -4.80
N LEU A 184 -7.00 7.63 -4.13
CA LEU A 184 -8.05 6.65 -4.39
C LEU A 184 -9.45 7.22 -4.16
N CYS A 185 -9.66 7.99 -3.10
CA CYS A 185 -10.96 8.63 -2.84
C CYS A 185 -11.38 9.54 -3.99
N CYS A 186 -10.47 10.35 -4.55
CA CYS A 186 -10.75 11.18 -5.73
C CYS A 186 -11.10 10.31 -6.96
N LEU A 187 -10.33 9.25 -7.22
CA LEU A 187 -10.56 8.33 -8.35
C LEU A 187 -11.91 7.62 -8.25
N GLN A 188 -12.28 7.14 -7.06
CA GLN A 188 -13.56 6.49 -6.84
C GLN A 188 -14.74 7.45 -6.98
N ARG A 189 -14.62 8.69 -6.49
CA ARG A 189 -15.66 9.72 -6.68
C ARG A 189 -15.84 10.07 -8.16
N ALA A 190 -14.74 10.26 -8.89
CA ALA A 190 -14.78 10.51 -10.34
C ALA A 190 -15.37 9.33 -11.11
N ALA A 191 -15.03 8.08 -10.76
CA ALA A 191 -15.62 6.89 -11.35
C ALA A 191 -17.10 6.75 -11.02
N ALA A 192 -17.52 7.07 -9.78
CA ALA A 192 -18.92 7.03 -9.36
C ALA A 192 -19.80 8.00 -10.15
N ALA A 193 -19.26 9.18 -10.50
CA ALA A 193 -19.95 10.15 -11.35
C ALA A 193 -20.16 9.67 -12.81
N LEU A 194 -19.41 8.65 -13.25
CA LEU A 194 -19.51 8.06 -14.58
C LEU A 194 -20.28 6.72 -14.59
N TRP A 195 -20.76 6.25 -13.43
CA TRP A 195 -21.52 5.01 -13.34
C TRP A 195 -22.84 5.13 -14.14
N PRO A 196 -23.22 4.13 -14.97
CA PRO A 196 -22.76 2.73 -14.98
C PRO A 196 -21.66 2.38 -15.99
N ASP A 197 -20.95 3.37 -16.55
CA ASP A 197 -19.88 3.09 -17.52
C ASP A 197 -18.71 2.35 -16.85
N GLU A 198 -18.02 1.51 -17.64
CA GLU A 198 -16.82 0.83 -17.16
C GLU A 198 -15.65 1.83 -17.14
N VAL A 199 -15.14 2.11 -15.94
CA VAL A 199 -14.07 3.07 -15.71
C VAL A 199 -12.83 2.36 -15.18
N ARG A 200 -11.66 2.67 -15.76
CA ARG A 200 -10.35 2.17 -15.34
C ARG A 200 -9.37 3.31 -15.09
N CYS A 201 -8.34 3.07 -14.29
CA CYS A 201 -7.22 3.97 -14.11
C CYS A 201 -5.89 3.21 -14.11
N GLU A 202 -4.82 3.91 -14.46
CA GLU A 202 -3.46 3.38 -14.36
C GLU A 202 -3.00 3.42 -12.90
N VAL A 203 -2.50 2.28 -12.41
CA VAL A 203 -1.99 2.12 -11.05
C VAL A 203 -0.66 1.39 -11.08
N VAL A 204 0.19 1.64 -10.09
CA VAL A 204 1.48 0.95 -9.95
C VAL A 204 1.31 -0.21 -8.97
N GLU A 205 1.41 -1.44 -9.49
CA GLU A 205 1.47 -2.62 -8.65
C GLU A 205 2.84 -2.72 -7.97
N VAL A 206 2.79 -2.75 -6.64
CA VAL A 206 3.92 -3.03 -5.75
C VAL A 206 3.83 -4.51 -5.31
N PRO A 207 4.77 -5.36 -5.77
CA PRO A 207 4.84 -6.76 -5.37
C PRO A 207 4.87 -6.94 -3.85
N ALA A 208 4.22 -8.00 -3.35
CA ALA A 208 4.06 -8.24 -1.92
C ALA A 208 5.39 -8.33 -1.14
N ASN A 209 6.47 -8.82 -1.76
CA ASN A 209 7.80 -8.88 -1.15
C ASN A 209 8.41 -7.48 -0.94
N LEU A 210 8.14 -6.53 -1.83
CA LEU A 210 8.57 -5.14 -1.69
C LEU A 210 7.64 -4.38 -0.72
N ALA A 211 6.34 -4.67 -0.79
CA ALA A 211 5.33 -4.10 0.09
C ALA A 211 5.56 -4.47 1.56
N ARG A 212 6.01 -5.70 1.87
CA ARG A 212 6.22 -6.16 3.27
C ARG A 212 7.10 -5.25 4.12
N ASN A 213 8.05 -4.56 3.50
CA ASN A 213 8.95 -3.63 4.20
C ASN A 213 8.34 -2.23 4.36
N ARG A 214 7.28 -1.92 3.61
CA ARG A 214 6.62 -0.62 3.55
C ARG A 214 5.25 -0.69 4.18
N GLU A 215 5.06 0.01 5.30
CA GLU A 215 3.75 0.49 5.79
C GLU A 215 2.57 -0.49 5.94
N LEU A 216 2.72 -1.81 5.71
CA LEU A 216 1.63 -2.78 5.87
C LEU A 216 1.15 -2.88 7.33
N ARG A 217 1.97 -2.43 8.28
CA ARG A 217 1.56 -2.25 9.69
C ARG A 217 0.46 -1.20 9.87
N LYS A 218 0.34 -0.26 8.92
CA LYS A 218 -0.66 0.81 8.92
C LYS A 218 -1.97 0.40 8.24
N PHE A 219 -2.08 -0.85 7.77
CA PHE A 219 -3.31 -1.34 7.16
C PHE A 219 -4.33 -1.58 8.29
N ASP A 220 -5.14 -0.56 8.52
CA ASP A 220 -6.08 -0.47 9.63
C ASP A 220 -7.43 0.01 9.10
N THR A 221 -8.14 -0.92 8.47
CA THR A 221 -9.51 -0.69 8.01
C THR A 221 -10.48 -1.49 8.86
N ARG A 222 -11.59 -0.83 9.22
CA ARG A 222 -12.74 -1.47 9.90
C ARG A 222 -13.77 -2.00 8.93
N THR A 223 -13.77 -1.50 7.70
CA THR A 223 -14.76 -1.79 6.67
C THR A 223 -14.17 -2.53 5.48
N PHE A 224 -13.11 -3.32 5.70
CA PHE A 224 -12.37 -4.02 4.64
C PHE A 224 -11.86 -3.08 3.53
N GLY A 225 -11.73 -1.80 3.84
CA GLY A 225 -11.38 -0.75 2.89
C GLY A 225 -12.48 -0.43 1.86
N CYS A 226 -13.73 -0.84 2.09
CA CYS A 226 -14.87 -0.50 1.24
C CYS A 226 -15.39 0.93 1.47
N SER A 227 -15.09 1.51 2.64
CA SER A 227 -15.46 2.88 2.98
C SER A 227 -14.33 3.59 3.74
N VAL A 228 -14.39 4.92 3.76
CA VAL A 228 -13.39 5.77 4.42
C VAL A 228 -14.05 7.01 5.03
N LEU A 229 -13.56 7.43 6.20
CA LEU A 229 -13.92 8.70 6.82
C LEU A 229 -13.05 9.82 6.22
N VAL A 230 -13.67 10.82 5.62
CA VAL A 230 -13.02 12.01 5.07
C VAL A 230 -13.10 13.13 6.10
N GLY A 231 -11.96 13.54 6.63
CA GLY A 231 -11.86 14.60 7.62
C GLY A 231 -10.66 14.46 8.55
N ARG A 232 -10.31 15.55 9.23
CA ARG A 232 -9.32 15.59 10.31
C ARG A 232 -9.82 14.79 11.52
N ARG A 233 -8.90 14.34 12.36
CA ARG A 233 -9.21 13.44 13.49
C ARG A 233 -10.20 14.06 14.48
N ASP A 234 -10.12 15.36 14.63
CA ASP A 234 -10.89 16.25 15.50
C ASP A 234 -12.20 16.75 14.87
N ASP A 235 -12.45 16.44 13.59
CA ASP A 235 -13.72 16.81 12.97
C ASP A 235 -14.87 16.06 13.67
N PRO A 236 -15.86 16.79 14.24
CA PRO A 236 -16.95 16.18 15.01
C PRO A 236 -17.91 15.38 14.11
N ASN A 237 -17.98 15.72 12.82
CA ASN A 237 -18.83 15.07 11.84
C ASN A 237 -18.04 14.80 10.55
N PRO A 238 -17.14 13.80 10.54
CA PRO A 238 -16.39 13.45 9.33
C PRO A 238 -17.34 12.82 8.30
N GLU A 239 -17.17 13.19 7.03
CA GLU A 239 -17.96 12.61 5.94
C GLU A 239 -17.58 11.13 5.77
N THR A 240 -18.57 10.24 5.73
CA THR A 240 -18.31 8.83 5.40
C THR A 240 -18.49 8.60 3.91
N TRP A 241 -17.43 8.23 3.22
CA TRP A 241 -17.46 7.90 1.79
C TRP A 241 -17.46 6.40 1.58
N SER A 242 -18.44 5.90 0.81
CA SER A 242 -18.53 4.52 0.31
C SER A 242 -18.95 4.58 -1.15
N TRP A 243 -18.13 4.03 -2.05
CA TRP A 243 -18.43 4.11 -3.48
C TRP A 243 -19.72 3.33 -3.81
N ARG A 244 -19.98 2.20 -3.15
CA ARG A 244 -21.21 1.41 -3.34
C ARG A 244 -22.45 2.21 -2.98
N GLY A 245 -22.42 2.89 -1.82
CA GLY A 245 -23.50 3.78 -1.41
C GLY A 245 -23.73 4.91 -2.41
N ALA A 246 -22.65 5.51 -2.92
CA ALA A 246 -22.73 6.59 -3.91
C ALA A 246 -23.38 6.17 -5.24
N VAL A 247 -23.21 4.92 -5.66
CA VAL A 247 -23.83 4.38 -6.89
C VAL A 247 -25.14 3.62 -6.64
N GLY A 248 -25.69 3.67 -5.43
CA GLY A 248 -26.95 3.01 -5.07
C GLY A 248 -26.88 1.48 -5.02
N LEU A 249 -25.68 0.92 -4.85
CA LEU A 249 -25.49 -0.53 -4.66
C LEU A 249 -25.53 -0.89 -3.18
N PRO A 250 -26.00 -2.10 -2.83
CA PRO A 250 -25.97 -2.58 -1.45
C PRO A 250 -24.52 -2.66 -0.94
N GLU A 251 -24.35 -2.35 0.35
CA GLU A 251 -23.07 -2.48 1.01
C GLU A 251 -22.61 -3.95 1.03
N GLU A 252 -21.32 -4.17 0.84
CA GLU A 252 -20.77 -5.52 0.83
C GLU A 252 -20.81 -6.10 2.24
N ALA A 253 -21.47 -7.24 2.39
CA ALA A 253 -21.49 -7.96 3.65
C ALA A 253 -20.05 -8.33 4.04
N GLN A 254 -19.67 -7.96 5.26
CA GLN A 254 -18.38 -8.34 5.80
C GLN A 254 -18.35 -9.86 6.00
N PRO A 255 -17.31 -10.57 5.51
CA PRO A 255 -17.19 -11.99 5.77
C PRO A 255 -17.09 -12.22 7.28
N GLU A 256 -18.01 -13.00 7.83
CA GLU A 256 -18.01 -13.35 9.25
C GLU A 256 -16.84 -14.29 9.59
N GLY A 257 -16.45 -15.13 8.62
CA GLY A 257 -15.35 -16.09 8.70
C GLY A 257 -14.03 -15.52 8.20
N GLY A 258 -12.93 -16.00 8.77
CA GLY A 258 -11.58 -15.72 8.30
C GLY A 258 -10.64 -16.88 8.55
N ILE A 259 -9.48 -16.85 7.90
CA ILE A 259 -8.42 -17.83 8.10
C ILE A 259 -7.59 -17.38 9.29
N ALA A 260 -7.55 -18.21 10.34
CA ALA A 260 -6.60 -18.04 11.42
C ALA A 260 -5.18 -18.08 10.84
N ARG A 261 -4.41 -17.00 11.03
CA ARG A 261 -3.03 -16.99 10.55
C ARG A 261 -2.28 -18.08 11.29
N GLN A 262 -1.93 -19.16 10.59
CA GLN A 262 -1.00 -20.15 11.12
C GLN A 262 0.19 -19.38 11.66
N LYS A 263 0.46 -19.54 12.97
CA LYS A 263 1.65 -18.99 13.61
C LYS A 263 2.81 -19.46 12.75
N SER A 264 3.29 -18.62 11.83
CA SER A 264 4.49 -18.95 11.11
C SER A 264 5.51 -19.06 12.23
N LEU A 265 6.06 -20.25 12.45
CA LEU A 265 7.02 -20.62 13.49
C LEU A 265 8.29 -19.73 13.48
N ARG A 266 8.32 -18.70 12.64
CA ARG A 266 9.33 -17.66 12.56
C ARG A 266 9.19 -16.65 13.70
N TRP A 267 10.13 -16.82 14.62
CA TRP A 267 10.80 -15.78 15.40
C TRP A 267 10.05 -15.22 16.62
N ARG A 268 9.54 -16.12 17.46
CA ARG A 268 9.96 -16.07 18.87
C ARG A 268 11.30 -16.80 19.04
N SER A 269 12.32 -16.41 18.29
CA SER A 269 13.66 -16.39 18.87
C SER A 269 13.61 -15.15 19.76
N GLY A 270 13.23 -15.30 21.02
CA GLY A 270 14.06 -16.02 21.96
C GLY A 270 14.86 -14.95 22.70
N ARG A 271 14.18 -14.21 23.57
CA ARG A 271 14.86 -13.50 24.67
C ARG A 271 13.96 -13.20 25.86
N ASN A 272 12.96 -14.04 26.07
CA ASN A 272 12.42 -14.21 27.42
C ASN A 272 12.35 -15.70 27.67
N GLY A 273 13.53 -16.25 28.01
CA GLY A 273 13.62 -17.55 28.63
C GLY A 273 12.72 -17.52 29.86
N GLY A 274 11.73 -18.40 29.85
CA GLY A 274 10.92 -18.62 31.03
C GLY A 274 11.81 -19.02 32.20
N ARG A 275 11.57 -18.38 33.34
CA ARG A 275 11.42 -19.12 34.59
C ARG A 275 9.95 -19.04 34.97
N GLY A 276 9.18 -20.01 34.52
CA GLY A 276 8.13 -20.57 35.37
C GLY A 276 8.64 -21.89 35.95
N PRO A 277 7.92 -22.57 36.84
CA PRO A 277 6.83 -22.11 37.70
C PRO A 277 7.14 -22.39 39.18
N GLY A 278 6.97 -21.39 40.03
CA GLY A 278 6.83 -21.59 41.47
C GLY A 278 5.37 -21.87 41.78
N ASP A 279 5.00 -23.13 41.69
CA ASP A 279 3.81 -23.70 42.31
C ASP A 279 3.90 -23.48 43.84
N ARG A 280 2.91 -22.79 44.42
CA ARG A 280 2.46 -22.93 45.81
C ARG A 280 1.22 -22.08 46.02
N GLY A 281 0.11 -22.77 46.25
CA GLY A 281 -1.20 -22.19 46.46
C GLY A 281 -1.43 -21.48 47.80
N GLY A 282 -2.70 -21.16 48.03
CA GLY A 282 -3.23 -20.58 49.27
C GLY A 282 -4.17 -19.42 48.93
N ARG A 283 -5.48 -19.67 48.81
CA ARG A 283 -6.49 -19.50 49.87
C ARG A 283 -6.53 -18.10 50.49
N ARG A 284 -7.72 -17.50 50.32
CA ARG A 284 -8.50 -16.71 51.29
C ARG A 284 -7.82 -15.52 51.98
N GLY A 285 -8.40 -14.35 51.70
CA GLY A 285 -9.03 -13.46 52.69
C GLY A 285 -8.21 -13.05 53.92
N GLY A 286 -8.04 -11.74 54.10
CA GLY A 286 -7.59 -11.21 55.38
C GLY A 286 -7.15 -9.77 55.27
N ALA A 287 -7.97 -8.88 55.82
CA ALA A 287 -7.54 -7.56 56.22
C ALA A 287 -6.44 -7.66 57.30
N GLY A 288 -5.51 -6.72 57.30
CA GLY A 288 -4.76 -6.33 58.51
C GLY A 288 -3.25 -6.58 58.51
N ALA A 289 -2.55 -5.62 59.12
CA ALA A 289 -1.12 -5.55 59.47
C ALA A 289 -0.15 -5.29 58.29
N LYS A 290 0.43 -4.09 58.11
CA LYS A 290 1.51 -3.48 58.94
C LYS A 290 2.57 -4.50 59.35
N ASP A 291 3.61 -4.66 58.54
CA ASP A 291 4.97 -4.75 59.05
C ASP A 291 6.01 -4.37 57.97
N GLY A 292 7.07 -3.71 58.41
CA GLY A 292 8.13 -3.14 57.60
C GLY A 292 9.16 -4.19 57.16
N GLY A 293 9.69 -4.00 55.96
CA GLY A 293 10.78 -4.81 55.42
C GLY A 293 11.30 -4.17 54.14
N GLU A 294 12.17 -3.19 54.29
CA GLU A 294 12.95 -2.59 53.20
C GLU A 294 13.81 -3.67 52.52
N GLY A 295 13.36 -4.11 51.34
CA GLY A 295 14.12 -4.94 50.42
C GLY A 295 14.23 -4.26 49.07
N VAL A 296 14.92 -3.10 49.01
CA VAL A 296 15.22 -2.37 47.77
C VAL A 296 16.17 -3.21 46.91
N SER A 297 15.61 -4.13 46.14
CA SER A 297 16.35 -5.04 45.24
C SER A 297 15.76 -5.01 43.82
N GLY A 298 15.31 -3.84 43.36
CA GLY A 298 14.49 -3.72 42.15
C GLY A 298 14.78 -2.54 41.23
N SER A 299 16.05 -2.23 40.89
CA SER A 299 16.29 -1.14 39.90
C SER A 299 17.55 -1.24 39.00
N LEU A 300 18.35 -2.31 39.04
CA LEU A 300 19.60 -2.39 38.24
C LEU A 300 19.50 -3.18 36.94
N GLU A 301 18.41 -3.91 36.71
CA GLU A 301 18.13 -4.64 35.46
C GLU A 301 18.19 -3.75 34.19
N PRO A 302 17.56 -2.56 34.15
CA PRO A 302 17.65 -1.69 32.97
C PRO A 302 19.07 -1.12 32.79
N PHE A 303 19.79 -0.87 33.89
CA PHE A 303 21.14 -0.31 33.86
C PHE A 303 22.16 -1.31 33.31
N ARG A 304 22.03 -2.61 33.65
CA ARG A 304 22.86 -3.68 33.08
C ARG A 304 22.66 -3.83 31.57
N SER A 305 21.43 -3.72 31.10
CA SER A 305 21.11 -3.78 29.67
C SER A 305 21.68 -2.59 28.90
N ALA A 306 21.59 -1.39 29.48
CA ALA A 306 22.18 -0.17 28.91
C ALA A 306 23.72 -0.25 28.86
N LEU A 307 24.35 -0.75 29.93
CA LEU A 307 25.81 -0.91 30.00
C LEU A 307 26.32 -1.92 28.95
N LEU A 308 25.65 -3.07 28.79
CA LEU A 308 25.99 -4.05 27.76
C LEU A 308 25.86 -3.47 26.36
N PHE A 309 24.81 -2.69 26.09
CA PHE A 309 24.64 -2.02 24.79
C PHE A 309 25.77 -1.04 24.52
N LEU A 310 26.14 -0.22 25.51
CA LEU A 310 27.25 0.73 25.40
C LEU A 310 28.59 0.03 25.12
N MET A 311 28.86 -1.08 25.81
CA MET A 311 30.10 -1.87 25.63
C MET A 311 30.18 -2.47 24.22
N VAL A 312 29.10 -3.06 23.72
CA VAL A 312 29.06 -3.61 22.35
C VAL A 312 29.23 -2.51 21.31
N TYR A 313 28.58 -1.37 21.52
CA TYR A 313 28.69 -0.22 20.62
C TYR A 313 30.13 0.33 20.56
N LEU A 314 30.79 0.50 21.70
CA LEU A 314 32.19 0.95 21.77
C LEU A 314 33.14 -0.04 21.12
N ALA A 315 32.96 -1.35 21.34
CA ALA A 315 33.77 -2.40 20.72
C ALA A 315 33.66 -2.38 19.19
N LEU A 316 32.44 -2.27 18.66
CA LEU A 316 32.21 -2.14 17.21
C LEU A 316 32.84 -0.86 16.64
N ARG A 317 32.72 0.27 17.35
CA ARG A 317 33.30 1.55 16.92
C ARG A 317 34.83 1.51 16.90
N LEU A 318 35.45 0.88 17.89
CA LEU A 318 36.89 0.64 17.92
C LEU A 318 37.32 -0.28 16.77
N GLY A 319 36.59 -1.36 16.52
CA GLY A 319 36.85 -2.27 15.39
C GLY A 319 36.83 -1.57 14.03
N VAL A 320 35.84 -0.71 13.79
CA VAL A 320 35.76 0.11 12.57
C VAL A 320 36.91 1.12 12.47
N SER A 321 37.30 1.72 13.60
CA SER A 321 38.41 2.69 13.64
C SER A 321 39.75 2.02 13.29
N VAL A 322 40.04 0.86 13.87
CA VAL A 322 41.26 0.08 13.58
C VAL A 322 41.26 -0.41 12.14
N PHE A 323 40.12 -0.91 11.63
CA PHE A 323 40.01 -1.35 10.25
C PHE A 323 40.24 -0.21 9.24
N ARG A 324 39.73 0.99 9.53
CA ARG A 324 39.98 2.19 8.71
C ARG A 324 41.43 2.63 8.74
N GLN A 325 42.10 2.57 9.89
CA GLN A 325 43.54 2.89 9.98
C GLN A 325 44.37 1.90 9.16
N ARG A 326 44.13 0.59 9.31
CA ARG A 326 44.85 -0.45 8.56
C ARG A 326 44.63 -0.36 7.04
N SER A 327 43.44 0.05 6.62
CA SER A 327 43.14 0.29 5.20
C SER A 327 43.89 1.49 4.63
N ARG A 328 44.14 2.54 5.43
CA ARG A 328 44.95 3.69 5.02
C ARG A 328 46.42 3.33 4.86
N GLU A 329 46.97 2.53 5.77
CA GLU A 329 48.36 2.06 5.70
C GLU A 329 48.61 1.10 4.51
N SER A 330 47.58 0.34 4.13
CA SER A 330 47.67 -0.56 2.98
C SER A 330 47.62 0.20 1.64
N GLY A 331 46.93 1.35 1.59
CA GLY A 331 46.82 2.18 0.39
C GLY A 331 48.06 2.99 0.06
N SER A 332 48.89 3.35 1.06
CA SER A 332 50.09 4.16 0.86
C SER A 332 51.29 3.38 0.31
N ARG A 333 51.23 2.05 0.19
CA ARG A 333 52.29 1.22 -0.42
C ARG A 333 52.10 0.90 -1.91
N ALA A 334 50.96 1.22 -2.51
CA ALA A 334 50.62 0.84 -3.88
C ALA A 334 50.78 1.97 -4.92
N GLY A 335 51.39 3.10 -4.54
CA GLY A 335 51.46 4.30 -5.37
C GLY A 335 52.89 4.78 -5.62
N GLU A 336 53.78 3.94 -6.12
CA GLU A 336 54.93 4.43 -6.88
C GLU A 336 54.45 4.60 -8.33
N PRO A 337 54.25 5.84 -8.82
CA PRO A 337 53.77 6.07 -10.18
C PRO A 337 54.83 5.56 -11.18
N PRO A 338 54.43 4.85 -12.25
CA PRO A 338 55.36 4.38 -13.26
C PRO A 338 56.11 5.57 -13.88
N GLN A 339 57.44 5.52 -13.80
CA GLN A 339 58.35 6.50 -14.40
C GLN A 339 58.00 6.74 -15.88
N PRO A 340 57.88 8.00 -16.32
CA PRO A 340 57.56 8.32 -17.71
C PRO A 340 58.69 7.85 -18.64
N ARG A 341 58.33 7.06 -19.66
CA ARG A 341 59.29 6.62 -20.68
C ARG A 341 59.78 7.82 -21.50
N PRO A 342 61.09 7.96 -21.75
CA PRO A 342 61.61 9.03 -22.59
C PRO A 342 61.17 8.83 -24.05
N THR A 343 60.60 9.88 -24.63
CA THR A 343 60.21 9.95 -26.05
C THR A 343 61.44 10.15 -26.94
N PRO A 344 61.59 9.38 -28.04
CA PRO A 344 62.71 9.55 -28.97
C PRO A 344 62.53 10.82 -29.82
N VAL A 345 63.58 11.62 -29.88
CA VAL A 345 63.69 12.82 -30.72
C VAL A 345 64.12 12.37 -32.13
N LEU A 346 63.31 12.69 -33.14
CA LEU A 346 63.64 12.47 -34.55
C LEU A 346 64.56 13.59 -35.07
N PRO A 347 65.67 13.27 -35.74
CA PRO A 347 66.54 14.27 -36.36
C PRO A 347 65.97 14.80 -37.68
N SER A 348 66.19 16.09 -37.93
CA SER A 348 65.70 16.89 -39.06
C SER A 348 66.36 16.57 -40.40
#